data_AF-A0A0P0GLX9-F1
#
_entry.id   AF-A0A0P0GLX9-F1
#
_cell.length_a   1.000
_cell.length_b   1.000
_cell.length_c   1.000
_cell.angle_alpha   90.00
_cell.angle_beta   90.00
_cell.angle_gamma   90.00
#
_symmetry.space_group_name_H-M   'P 1'
#
loop_
_entity.id
_entity.type
_entity.pdbx_description
1 polymer ?
#
loop_
_entity_poly.entity_id
_entity_poly.type
_entity_poly.pdbx_seq_one_letter_code
_entity_poly.pdbx_strand_id
1 'polypeptide(L)'
;MNTKLIEKIKRSAIKGRLGDFICNFIAVVLGIAITFVGSDMIQEHNKKKEVAQALQLVKSELLINRETIEEMMKMEIFNKEGACYLLQYKDKMNEASSDSLNYYGYFPFQSQDFLPVTDAMEMLRASSVMQNIKNKELAVEIIQAYAVIKNAHLFYEGFSKAKETGVEKCVSQQEFRKISNENKSLRETWEFTLHLPEGLAAIRQISFIHDDPHLTYRHYMELIDKTITFIDKEYN
;
A
#
# COMPACT_ATOMS: atom_id res chain seq x y z
N MET A 1 -79.78 31.74 40.16
CA MET A 1 -78.37 31.64 40.62
C MET A 1 -77.64 30.37 40.13
N ASN A 2 -78.07 29.73 39.03
CA ASN A 2 -77.54 28.40 38.60
C ASN A 2 -76.62 28.43 37.36
N THR A 3 -76.68 29.47 36.51
CA THR A 3 -75.92 29.53 35.25
C THR A 3 -74.42 29.78 35.43
N LYS A 4 -74.03 30.63 36.40
CA LYS A 4 -72.61 30.96 36.68
C LYS A 4 -71.80 29.78 37.24
N LEU A 5 -72.44 28.89 37.99
CA LEU A 5 -71.79 27.69 38.58
C LEU A 5 -71.54 26.62 37.51
N ILE A 6 -72.51 26.41 36.62
CA ILE A 6 -72.40 25.47 35.49
C ILE A 6 -71.31 25.91 34.51
N GLU A 7 -71.20 27.21 34.21
CA GLU A 7 -70.11 27.76 33.38
C GLU A 7 -68.72 27.57 34.01
N LYS A 8 -68.60 27.75 35.33
CA LYS A 8 -67.32 27.61 36.05
C LYS A 8 -66.86 26.15 36.09
N ILE A 9 -67.80 25.22 36.31
CA ILE A 9 -67.55 23.77 36.24
C ILE A 9 -67.18 23.35 34.82
N LYS A 10 -67.89 23.84 33.78
CA LYS A 10 -67.52 23.60 32.38
C LYS A 10 -66.13 24.14 32.04
N ARG A 11 -65.79 25.37 32.44
CA ARG A 11 -64.43 25.92 32.24
C ARG A 11 -63.36 25.11 32.96
N SER A 12 -63.64 24.65 34.18
CA SER A 12 -62.70 23.82 34.95
C SER A 12 -62.50 22.44 34.30
N ALA A 13 -63.58 21.81 33.81
CA ALA A 13 -63.53 20.53 33.11
C ALA A 13 -62.83 20.65 31.75
N ILE A 14 -63.06 21.74 31.01
CA ILE A 14 -62.35 22.04 29.75
C ILE A 14 -60.86 22.27 30.01
N LYS A 15 -60.50 22.97 31.10
CA LYS A 15 -59.10 23.24 31.47
C LYS A 15 -58.34 21.96 31.87
N GLY A 16 -58.99 21.03 32.58
CA GLY A 16 -58.42 19.70 32.89
C GLY A 16 -58.23 18.86 31.62
N ARG A 17 -59.24 18.80 30.75
CA ARG A 17 -59.19 18.05 29.48
C ARG A 17 -58.18 18.63 28.47
N LEU A 18 -57.94 19.95 28.49
CA LEU A 18 -56.89 20.60 27.70
C LEU A 18 -55.49 20.30 28.25
N GLY A 19 -55.35 20.21 29.58
CA GLY A 19 -54.12 19.79 30.25
C GLY A 19 -53.73 18.35 29.88
N ASP A 20 -54.69 17.42 29.92
CA ASP A 20 -54.47 16.02 29.50
C ASP A 20 -54.11 15.91 28.02
N PHE A 21 -54.75 16.71 27.16
CA PHE A 21 -54.41 16.78 25.74
C PHE A 21 -52.99 17.30 25.51
N ILE A 22 -52.58 18.36 26.22
CA ILE A 22 -51.22 18.91 26.12
C ILE A 22 -50.18 17.90 26.64
N CYS A 23 -50.44 17.22 27.77
CA CYS A 23 -49.55 16.17 28.28
C CYS A 23 -49.41 15.00 27.28
N ASN A 24 -50.51 14.52 26.72
CA ASN A 24 -50.49 13.46 25.71
C ASN A 24 -49.77 13.90 24.43
N PHE A 25 -49.99 15.14 23.99
CA PHE A 25 -49.30 15.71 22.83
C PHE A 25 -47.79 15.84 23.09
N ILE A 26 -47.38 16.36 24.24
CA ILE A 26 -45.98 16.46 24.64
C ILE A 26 -45.34 15.06 24.72
N ALA A 27 -46.04 14.07 25.27
CA ALA A 27 -45.55 12.69 25.34
C ALA A 27 -45.32 12.09 23.95
N VAL A 28 -46.24 12.31 23.00
CA VAL A 28 -46.09 11.87 21.61
C VAL A 28 -44.92 12.57 20.92
N VAL A 29 -44.81 13.89 21.06
CA VAL A 29 -43.71 14.68 20.46
C VAL A 29 -42.35 14.26 21.05
N LEU A 30 -42.27 14.03 22.36
CA LEU A 30 -41.07 13.49 23.01
C LEU A 30 -40.72 12.09 22.51
N GLY A 31 -41.70 11.21 22.35
CA GLY A 31 -41.50 9.86 21.80
C GLY A 31 -40.91 9.88 20.39
N ILE A 32 -41.45 10.75 19.52
CA ILE A 32 -40.92 10.97 18.17
C ILE A 32 -39.50 11.54 18.24
N ALA A 33 -39.26 12.59 19.05
CA ALA A 33 -37.96 13.22 19.18
C ALA A 33 -36.88 12.24 19.67
N ILE A 34 -37.18 11.41 20.69
CA ILE A 34 -36.27 10.39 21.21
C ILE A 34 -35.97 9.34 20.14
N THR A 35 -36.98 8.92 19.36
CA THR A 35 -36.79 7.93 18.29
C THR A 35 -35.89 8.46 17.18
N PHE A 36 -36.08 9.70 16.75
CA PHE A 36 -35.22 10.35 15.74
C PHE A 36 -33.79 10.55 16.24
N VAL A 37 -33.61 11.18 17.41
CA VAL A 37 -32.28 11.42 17.98
C VAL A 37 -31.55 10.10 18.26
N GLY A 38 -32.25 9.10 18.79
CA GLY A 38 -31.70 7.77 19.03
C GLY A 38 -31.24 7.10 17.74
N SER A 39 -32.02 7.20 16.67
CA SER A 39 -31.68 6.64 15.35
C SER A 39 -30.46 7.32 14.75
N ASP A 40 -30.39 8.65 14.80
CA ASP A 40 -29.26 9.43 14.29
C ASP A 40 -27.96 9.10 15.04
N MET A 41 -28.03 8.96 16.37
CA MET A 41 -26.89 8.57 17.20
C MET A 41 -26.38 7.16 16.86
N ILE A 42 -27.28 6.18 16.70
CA ILE A 42 -26.92 4.81 16.31
C ILE A 42 -26.27 4.82 14.92
N GLN A 43 -26.82 5.59 13.99
CA GLN A 43 -26.28 5.68 12.64
C GLN A 43 -24.89 6.33 12.62
N GLU A 44 -24.66 7.40 13.40
CA GLU A 44 -23.33 8.01 13.51
C GLU A 44 -22.32 7.05 14.14
N HIS A 45 -22.72 6.31 15.18
CA HIS A 45 -21.85 5.30 15.81
C HIS A 45 -21.47 4.18 14.84
N ASN A 46 -22.43 3.65 14.09
CA ASN A 46 -22.18 2.61 13.10
C ASN A 46 -21.25 3.10 11.99
N LYS A 47 -21.44 4.33 11.49
CA LYS A 47 -20.53 4.96 10.51
C LYS A 47 -19.11 5.10 11.05
N LYS A 48 -18.94 5.55 12.29
CA LYS A 48 -17.61 5.65 12.93
C LYS A 48 -16.93 4.29 13.03
N LYS A 49 -17.67 3.24 13.42
CA LYS A 49 -17.16 1.87 13.52
C LYS A 49 -16.75 1.33 12.15
N GLU A 50 -17.56 1.54 11.13
CA GLU A 50 -17.28 1.12 9.75
C GLU A 50 -16.02 1.81 9.21
N VAL A 51 -15.89 3.13 9.42
CA VAL A 51 -14.68 3.88 9.06
C VAL A 51 -13.45 3.32 9.78
N ALA A 52 -13.52 3.10 11.09
CA ALA A 52 -12.40 2.56 11.85
C ALA A 52 -11.97 1.18 11.33
N GLN A 53 -12.92 0.28 11.04
CA GLN A 53 -12.62 -1.04 10.49
C GLN A 53 -11.96 -0.96 9.11
N ALA A 54 -12.48 -0.13 8.21
CA ALA A 54 -11.89 0.06 6.90
C ALA A 54 -10.47 0.64 6.98
N LEU A 55 -10.22 1.59 7.89
CA LEU A 55 -8.90 2.17 8.09
C LEU A 55 -7.88 1.17 8.68
N GLN A 56 -8.31 0.20 9.49
CA GLN A 56 -7.45 -0.89 9.94
C GLN A 56 -7.06 -1.82 8.78
N LEU A 57 -7.97 -2.08 7.84
CA LEU A 57 -7.67 -2.85 6.62
C LEU A 57 -6.67 -2.10 5.75
N VAL A 58 -6.90 -0.80 5.53
CA VAL A 58 -5.95 0.07 4.80
C VAL A 58 -4.58 0.06 5.48
N LYS A 59 -4.51 0.23 6.81
CA LYS A 59 -3.25 0.17 7.55
C LYS A 59 -2.51 -1.17 7.32
N SER A 60 -3.24 -2.28 7.43
CA SER A 60 -2.67 -3.62 7.21
C SER A 60 -2.10 -3.76 5.79
N GLU A 61 -2.84 -3.28 4.79
CA GLU A 61 -2.41 -3.29 3.40
C GLU A 61 -1.21 -2.37 3.14
N LEU A 62 -1.16 -1.18 3.76
CA LEU A 62 -0.01 -0.28 3.68
C LEU A 62 1.24 -0.91 4.28
N LEU A 63 1.12 -1.64 5.40
CA LEU A 63 2.24 -2.36 6.01
C LEU A 63 2.78 -3.47 5.10
N ILE A 64 1.89 -4.26 4.49
CA ILE A 64 2.28 -5.31 3.53
C ILE A 64 3.02 -4.67 2.34
N ASN A 65 2.46 -3.63 1.74
CA ASN A 65 3.10 -2.96 0.61
C ASN A 65 4.44 -2.32 0.98
N ARG A 66 4.57 -1.79 2.20
CA ARG A 66 5.83 -1.24 2.71
C ARG A 66 6.91 -2.32 2.79
N GLU A 67 6.57 -3.50 3.31
CA GLU A 67 7.49 -4.65 3.35
C GLU A 67 7.88 -5.10 1.93
N THR A 68 6.90 -5.20 1.03
CA THR A 68 7.14 -5.48 -0.40
C THR A 68 8.11 -4.47 -1.04
N ILE A 69 7.98 -3.18 -0.74
CA ILE A 69 8.90 -2.15 -1.23
C ILE A 69 10.31 -2.33 -0.65
N GLU A 70 10.42 -2.74 0.62
CA GLU A 70 11.71 -3.05 1.24
C GLU A 70 12.37 -4.27 0.56
N GLU A 71 11.60 -5.28 0.18
CA GLU A 71 12.07 -6.44 -0.59
C GLU A 71 12.54 -6.04 -2.00
N MET A 72 11.78 -5.21 -2.71
CA MET A 72 12.20 -4.65 -4.01
C MET A 72 13.55 -3.92 -3.88
N MET A 73 13.71 -3.10 -2.84
CA MET A 73 14.97 -2.39 -2.57
C MET A 73 16.14 -3.35 -2.35
N LYS A 74 15.95 -4.35 -1.48
CA LYS A 74 16.99 -5.36 -1.19
C LYS A 74 17.37 -6.12 -2.46
N MET A 75 16.38 -6.49 -3.28
CA MET A 75 16.55 -7.19 -4.54
C MET A 75 17.36 -6.34 -5.55
N GLU A 76 17.04 -5.06 -5.70
CA GLU A 76 17.77 -4.18 -6.61
C GLU A 76 19.21 -3.92 -6.13
N ILE A 77 19.39 -3.62 -4.84
CA ILE A 77 20.72 -3.39 -4.25
C ILE A 77 21.60 -4.62 -4.44
N PHE A 78 21.09 -5.81 -4.13
CA PHE A 78 21.81 -7.07 -4.30
C PHE A 78 22.24 -7.30 -5.77
N ASN A 79 21.47 -6.79 -6.75
CA ASN A 79 21.70 -7.00 -8.18
C ASN A 79 22.85 -6.12 -8.62
N LYS A 80 22.82 -4.87 -8.16
CA LYS A 80 23.86 -3.89 -8.40
C LYS A 80 25.17 -4.31 -7.75
N GLU A 81 25.13 -4.77 -6.49
CA GLU A 81 26.32 -5.27 -5.78
C GLU A 81 26.94 -6.48 -6.50
N GLY A 82 26.12 -7.46 -6.88
CA GLY A 82 26.59 -8.61 -7.64
C GLY A 82 27.17 -8.24 -9.00
N ALA A 83 26.53 -7.32 -9.73
CA ALA A 83 27.03 -6.82 -11.00
C ALA A 83 28.35 -6.05 -10.84
N CYS A 84 28.46 -5.18 -9.84
CA CYS A 84 29.69 -4.46 -9.52
C CYS A 84 30.82 -5.44 -9.16
N TYR A 85 30.53 -6.47 -8.37
CA TYR A 85 31.50 -7.52 -8.03
C TYR A 85 32.00 -8.23 -9.29
N LEU A 86 31.10 -8.68 -10.17
CA LEU A 86 31.48 -9.34 -11.42
C LEU A 86 32.34 -8.42 -12.32
N LEU A 87 32.00 -7.13 -12.40
CA LEU A 87 32.77 -6.16 -13.18
C LEU A 87 34.16 -5.88 -12.61
N GLN A 88 34.30 -5.87 -11.27
CA GLN A 88 35.58 -5.66 -10.59
C GLN A 88 36.60 -6.75 -10.96
N TYR A 89 36.14 -7.99 -11.19
CA TYR A 89 36.97 -9.13 -11.51
C TYR A 89 36.95 -9.55 -12.99
N LYS A 90 36.38 -8.72 -13.89
CA LYS A 90 36.15 -9.10 -15.29
C LYS A 90 37.39 -9.64 -16.03
N ASP A 91 38.57 -9.04 -15.79
CA ASP A 91 39.84 -9.41 -16.46
C ASP A 91 40.72 -10.33 -15.61
N LYS A 92 40.25 -10.70 -14.42
CA LYS A 92 41.01 -11.42 -13.40
C LYS A 92 40.08 -12.34 -12.60
N MET A 93 39.25 -13.07 -13.33
CA MET A 93 38.18 -13.88 -12.75
C MET A 93 38.73 -14.96 -11.84
N ASN A 94 39.97 -15.41 -12.04
CA ASN A 94 40.71 -16.32 -11.15
C ASN A 94 40.97 -15.76 -9.73
N GLU A 95 41.04 -14.43 -9.57
CA GLU A 95 41.22 -13.77 -8.26
C GLU A 95 39.90 -13.64 -7.48
N ALA A 96 38.74 -13.80 -8.13
CA ALA A 96 37.44 -13.68 -7.46
C ALA A 96 37.27 -14.77 -6.39
N SER A 97 36.71 -14.43 -5.23
CA SER A 97 36.32 -15.42 -4.22
C SER A 97 35.25 -16.37 -4.76
N SER A 98 35.42 -17.68 -4.56
CA SER A 98 34.41 -18.68 -4.92
C SER A 98 33.12 -18.49 -4.11
N ASP A 99 33.23 -18.11 -2.83
CA ASP A 99 32.06 -17.89 -1.98
C ASP A 99 31.23 -16.70 -2.48
N SER A 100 31.89 -15.59 -2.81
CA SER A 100 31.22 -14.41 -3.35
C SER A 100 30.65 -14.67 -4.76
N LEU A 101 31.34 -15.46 -5.60
CA LEU A 101 30.78 -15.90 -6.87
C LEU A 101 29.53 -16.75 -6.67
N ASN A 102 29.51 -17.68 -5.72
CA ASN A 102 28.32 -18.48 -5.43
C ASN A 102 27.17 -17.64 -4.85
N TYR A 103 27.51 -16.62 -4.06
CA TYR A 103 26.54 -15.71 -3.47
C TYR A 103 25.86 -14.83 -4.52
N TYR A 104 26.63 -14.17 -5.40
CA TYR A 104 26.11 -13.21 -6.38
C TYR A 104 25.83 -13.81 -7.77
N GLY A 105 26.50 -14.90 -8.13
CA GLY A 105 26.66 -15.32 -9.52
C GLY A 105 25.43 -15.94 -10.18
N TYR A 106 24.37 -16.24 -9.44
CA TYR A 106 23.09 -16.69 -10.02
C TYR A 106 22.13 -15.53 -10.28
N PHE A 107 22.38 -14.39 -9.64
CA PHE A 107 21.40 -13.35 -9.46
C PHE A 107 21.07 -12.50 -10.70
N PRO A 108 22.02 -12.22 -11.61
CA PRO A 108 21.74 -11.48 -12.83
C PRO A 108 20.64 -12.12 -13.71
N PHE A 109 20.35 -13.42 -13.54
CA PHE A 109 19.35 -14.16 -14.32
C PHE A 109 18.06 -14.48 -13.54
N GLN A 110 17.95 -14.06 -12.28
CA GLN A 110 16.73 -14.25 -11.49
C GLN A 110 15.76 -13.09 -11.70
N SER A 111 14.50 -13.39 -12.01
CA SER A 111 13.41 -12.43 -11.96
C SER A 111 12.54 -12.71 -10.74
N GLN A 112 12.08 -11.63 -10.11
CA GLN A 112 11.06 -11.71 -9.07
C GLN A 112 10.03 -10.63 -9.34
N ASP A 113 8.78 -11.06 -9.48
CA ASP A 113 7.64 -10.18 -9.63
C ASP A 113 7.13 -9.74 -8.27
N PHE A 114 6.77 -8.47 -8.18
CA PHE A 114 6.14 -7.91 -7.01
C PHE A 114 4.87 -7.19 -7.43
N LEU A 115 3.74 -7.52 -6.80
CA LEU A 115 2.45 -6.91 -7.10
C LEU A 115 1.97 -6.09 -5.90
N PRO A 116 1.60 -4.81 -6.10
CA PRO A 116 0.92 -4.03 -5.08
C PRO A 116 -0.39 -4.68 -4.65
N VAL A 117 -0.66 -4.69 -3.35
CA VAL A 117 -1.95 -5.06 -2.79
C VAL A 117 -2.81 -3.80 -2.69
N THR A 118 -4.01 -3.80 -3.29
CA THR A 118 -4.87 -2.61 -3.38
C THR A 118 -6.33 -2.86 -3.00
N ASP A 119 -6.66 -4.05 -2.51
CA ASP A 119 -8.03 -4.48 -2.22
C ASP A 119 -8.73 -3.55 -1.22
N ALA A 120 -8.04 -3.19 -0.13
CA ALA A 120 -8.59 -2.30 0.89
C ALA A 120 -8.86 -0.90 0.32
N MET A 121 -8.00 -0.40 -0.57
CA MET A 121 -8.25 0.87 -1.25
C MET A 121 -9.42 0.80 -2.23
N GLU A 122 -9.53 -0.29 -2.97
CA GLU A 122 -10.64 -0.51 -3.90
C GLU A 122 -11.97 -0.59 -3.16
N MET A 123 -12.02 -1.32 -2.04
CA MET A 123 -13.17 -1.34 -1.14
C MET A 123 -13.47 0.04 -0.54
N LEU A 124 -12.44 0.78 -0.12
CA LEU A 124 -12.61 2.13 0.44
C LEU A 124 -13.19 3.11 -0.60
N ARG A 125 -12.77 3.01 -1.86
CA ARG A 125 -13.26 3.84 -2.98
C ARG A 125 -14.67 3.45 -3.43
N ALA A 126 -14.95 2.15 -3.50
CA ALA A 126 -16.24 1.63 -3.94
C ALA A 126 -17.34 1.82 -2.88
N SER A 127 -16.96 1.93 -1.61
CA SER A 127 -17.88 2.18 -0.51
C SER A 127 -18.10 3.68 -0.24
N SER A 128 -19.14 4.00 0.53
CA SER A 128 -19.36 5.37 1.03
C SER A 128 -18.42 5.75 2.18
N VAL A 129 -17.58 4.81 2.64
CA VAL A 129 -16.75 4.95 3.84
C VAL A 129 -15.76 6.10 3.72
N MET A 130 -15.14 6.29 2.55
CA MET A 130 -14.22 7.40 2.33
C MET A 130 -14.85 8.78 2.55
N GLN A 131 -16.14 8.93 2.20
CA GLN A 131 -16.89 10.17 2.43
C GLN A 131 -17.17 10.41 3.91
N ASN A 132 -17.27 9.34 4.70
CA ASN A 132 -17.53 9.35 6.13
C ASN A 132 -16.27 9.57 6.99
N ILE A 133 -15.06 9.54 6.42
CA ILE A 133 -13.83 9.93 7.12
C ILE A 133 -13.96 11.42 7.48
N LYS A 134 -13.89 11.74 8.79
CA LYS A 134 -14.05 13.11 9.29
C LYS A 134 -12.86 13.99 8.89
N ASN A 135 -11.64 13.49 9.10
CA ASN A 135 -10.42 14.19 8.71
C ASN A 135 -10.17 14.03 7.20
N LYS A 136 -10.38 15.10 6.44
CA LYS A 136 -10.22 15.07 4.98
C LYS A 136 -8.74 15.02 4.54
N GLU A 137 -7.82 15.50 5.36
CA GLU A 137 -6.39 15.38 5.11
C GLU A 137 -5.96 13.91 5.17
N LEU A 138 -6.45 13.15 6.15
CA LEU A 138 -6.19 11.71 6.23
C LEU A 138 -6.65 10.97 4.96
N ALA A 139 -7.83 11.29 4.45
CA ALA A 139 -8.34 10.68 3.23
C ALA A 139 -7.42 10.96 2.01
N VAL A 140 -6.87 12.18 1.92
CA VAL A 140 -5.92 12.56 0.88
C VAL A 140 -4.58 11.82 1.05
N GLU A 141 -4.05 11.73 2.27
CA GLU A 141 -2.79 11.03 2.56
C GLU A 141 -2.89 9.52 2.27
N ILE A 142 -4.06 8.91 2.47
CA ILE A 142 -4.32 7.52 2.05
C ILE A 142 -4.23 7.41 0.52
N ILE A 143 -4.92 8.28 -0.23
CA ILE A 143 -4.85 8.26 -1.70
C ILE A 143 -3.41 8.42 -2.20
N GLN A 144 -2.66 9.33 -1.58
CA GLN A 144 -1.27 9.60 -1.91
C GLN A 144 -0.36 8.41 -1.59
N ALA A 145 -0.55 7.73 -0.45
CA ALA A 145 0.21 6.53 -0.12
C ALA A 145 0.04 5.43 -1.17
N TYR A 146 -1.17 5.18 -1.67
CA TYR A 146 -1.40 4.23 -2.77
C TYR A 146 -0.79 4.68 -4.10
N ALA A 147 -0.72 5.98 -4.36
CA ALA A 147 -0.01 6.49 -5.52
C ALA A 147 1.52 6.27 -5.39
N VAL A 148 2.07 6.45 -4.19
CA VAL A 148 3.47 6.16 -3.87
C VAL A 148 3.79 4.67 -4.06
N ILE A 149 2.93 3.77 -3.56
CA ILE A 149 3.08 2.33 -3.75
C ILE A 149 3.13 1.97 -5.24
N LYS A 150 2.22 2.52 -6.04
CA LYS A 150 2.23 2.34 -7.49
C LYS A 150 3.53 2.84 -8.12
N ASN A 151 4.03 4.00 -7.71
CA ASN A 151 5.27 4.55 -8.24
C ASN A 151 6.49 3.69 -7.86
N ALA A 152 6.54 3.16 -6.63
CA ALA A 152 7.59 2.25 -6.19
C ALA A 152 7.61 0.96 -7.03
N HIS A 153 6.43 0.41 -7.32
CA HIS A 153 6.31 -0.74 -8.21
C HIS A 153 6.77 -0.43 -9.64
N LEU A 154 6.32 0.69 -10.23
CA LEU A 154 6.76 1.09 -11.57
C LEU A 154 8.27 1.35 -11.65
N PHE A 155 8.86 1.90 -10.59
CA PHE A 155 10.29 2.10 -10.46
C PHE A 155 11.04 0.75 -10.50
N TYR A 156 10.64 -0.21 -9.66
CA TYR A 156 11.20 -1.56 -9.68
C TYR A 156 10.98 -2.28 -11.03
N GLU A 157 9.79 -2.16 -11.60
CA GLU A 157 9.45 -2.76 -12.89
C GLU A 157 10.37 -2.23 -14.01
N GLY A 158 10.67 -0.93 -13.98
CA GLY A 158 11.66 -0.32 -14.87
C GLY A 158 13.04 -0.96 -14.73
N PHE A 159 13.48 -1.22 -13.50
CA PHE A 159 14.71 -1.94 -13.23
C PHE A 159 14.67 -3.39 -13.76
N SER A 160 13.63 -4.16 -13.43
CA SER A 160 13.51 -5.56 -13.84
C SER A 160 13.49 -5.71 -15.36
N LYS A 161 12.68 -4.89 -16.06
CA LYS A 161 12.61 -4.92 -17.54
C LYS A 161 13.93 -4.56 -18.19
N ALA A 162 14.64 -3.55 -17.66
CA ALA A 162 15.94 -3.16 -18.17
C ALA A 162 16.97 -4.30 -18.01
N LYS A 163 16.98 -4.96 -16.85
CA LYS A 163 17.79 -6.15 -16.58
C LYS A 163 17.45 -7.30 -17.54
N GLU A 164 16.18 -7.69 -17.61
CA GLU A 164 15.69 -8.78 -18.46
C GLU A 164 16.05 -8.56 -19.92
N THR A 165 15.89 -7.34 -20.42
CA THR A 165 16.28 -6.98 -21.80
C THR A 165 17.77 -7.18 -22.05
N GLY A 166 18.63 -6.79 -21.10
CA GLY A 166 20.08 -6.99 -21.20
C GLY A 166 20.45 -8.48 -21.19
N VAL A 167 19.84 -9.24 -20.28
CA VAL A 167 20.03 -10.68 -20.15
C VAL A 167 19.56 -11.41 -21.40
N GLU A 168 18.39 -11.08 -21.95
CA GLU A 168 17.83 -11.71 -23.15
C GLU A 168 18.77 -11.57 -24.36
N LYS A 169 19.39 -10.39 -24.53
CA LYS A 169 20.40 -10.16 -25.56
C LYS A 169 21.65 -11.03 -25.39
N CYS A 170 22.05 -11.31 -24.15
CA CYS A 170 23.18 -12.21 -23.86
C CYS A 170 22.82 -13.68 -24.12
N VAL A 171 21.69 -14.16 -23.59
CA VAL A 171 21.29 -15.58 -23.71
C VAL A 171 20.83 -15.99 -25.11
N SER A 172 20.46 -15.01 -25.94
CA SER A 172 20.15 -15.24 -27.36
C SER A 172 21.39 -15.46 -28.22
N GLN A 173 22.59 -15.13 -27.74
CA GLN A 173 23.84 -15.37 -28.48
C GLN A 173 24.13 -16.86 -28.63
N GLN A 174 24.56 -17.27 -29.83
CA GLN A 174 24.85 -18.67 -30.12
C GLN A 174 26.02 -19.19 -29.27
N GLU A 175 27.02 -18.35 -29.02
CA GLU A 175 28.19 -18.66 -28.21
C GLU A 175 27.81 -18.88 -26.75
N PHE A 176 26.90 -18.06 -26.20
CA PHE A 176 26.36 -18.27 -24.85
C PHE A 176 25.62 -19.61 -24.74
N ARG A 177 24.79 -19.96 -25.73
CA ARG A 177 24.07 -21.24 -25.74
C ARG A 177 25.00 -22.45 -25.81
N LYS A 178 26.10 -22.36 -26.56
CA LYS A 178 27.09 -23.45 -26.62
C LYS A 178 27.71 -23.71 -25.25
N ILE A 179 28.14 -22.66 -24.55
CA ILE A 179 28.80 -22.79 -23.25
C ILE A 179 27.84 -23.09 -22.12
N SER A 180 26.60 -22.61 -22.17
CA SER A 180 25.56 -22.99 -21.21
C SER A 180 25.24 -24.49 -21.24
N ASN A 181 25.52 -25.19 -22.35
CA ASN A 181 25.35 -26.64 -22.48
C ASN A 181 26.59 -27.42 -22.04
N GLU A 182 27.72 -26.75 -21.79
CA GLU A 182 28.92 -27.35 -21.24
C GLU A 182 28.83 -27.32 -19.71
N ASN A 183 29.24 -28.41 -19.03
CA ASN A 183 29.17 -28.53 -17.57
C ASN A 183 30.30 -27.73 -16.88
N LYS A 184 30.37 -26.42 -17.15
CA LYS A 184 31.40 -25.51 -16.64
C LYS A 184 31.11 -25.07 -15.22
N SER A 185 32.17 -24.73 -14.49
CA SER A 185 32.03 -24.06 -13.19
C SER A 185 31.45 -22.65 -13.36
N LEU A 186 30.82 -22.13 -12.31
CA LEU A 186 30.25 -20.77 -12.30
C LEU A 186 31.28 -19.69 -12.67
N ARG A 187 32.55 -19.90 -12.27
CA ARG A 187 33.67 -19.02 -12.59
C ARG A 187 33.94 -18.97 -14.09
N GLU A 188 34.07 -20.15 -14.72
CA GLU A 188 34.31 -20.26 -16.16
C GLU A 188 33.14 -19.71 -16.98
N THR A 189 31.91 -19.90 -16.49
CA THR A 189 30.71 -19.30 -17.10
C THR A 189 30.81 -17.78 -17.07
N TRP A 190 31.10 -17.17 -15.92
CA TRP A 190 31.22 -15.72 -15.79
C TRP A 190 32.41 -15.14 -16.55
N GLU A 191 33.55 -15.81 -16.54
CA GLU A 191 34.72 -15.44 -17.35
C GLU A 191 34.31 -15.38 -18.81
N PHE A 192 33.63 -16.40 -19.32
CA PHE A 192 33.15 -16.39 -20.70
C PHE A 192 32.10 -15.30 -20.96
N THR A 193 31.07 -15.18 -20.11
CA THR A 193 29.98 -14.22 -20.28
C THR A 193 30.49 -12.78 -20.32
N LEU A 194 31.47 -12.42 -19.49
CA LEU A 194 32.02 -11.06 -19.45
C LEU A 194 32.97 -10.75 -20.63
N HIS A 195 33.44 -11.76 -21.36
CA HIS A 195 34.16 -11.58 -22.61
C HIS A 195 33.23 -11.40 -23.81
N LEU A 196 31.96 -11.79 -23.70
CA LEU A 196 30.94 -11.47 -24.71
C LEU A 196 30.54 -9.99 -24.62
N PRO A 197 30.47 -9.25 -25.73
CA PRO A 197 30.02 -7.85 -25.73
C PRO A 197 28.66 -7.67 -25.06
N GLU A 198 27.70 -8.56 -25.36
CA GLU A 198 26.34 -8.54 -24.82
C GLU A 198 26.30 -8.89 -23.33
N GLY A 199 27.12 -9.85 -22.89
CA GLY A 199 27.21 -10.22 -21.48
C GLY A 199 27.83 -9.11 -20.64
N LEU A 200 28.92 -8.51 -21.12
CA LEU A 200 29.51 -7.33 -20.48
C LEU A 200 28.55 -6.14 -20.45
N ALA A 201 27.81 -5.90 -21.55
CA ALA A 201 26.81 -4.85 -21.61
C ALA A 201 25.68 -5.08 -20.62
N ALA A 202 25.18 -6.31 -20.48
CA ALA A 202 24.13 -6.67 -19.53
C ALA A 202 24.56 -6.44 -18.08
N ILE A 203 25.75 -6.90 -17.69
CA ILE A 203 26.24 -6.71 -16.31
C ILE A 203 26.53 -5.24 -16.02
N ARG A 204 27.10 -4.49 -16.97
CA ARG A 204 27.23 -3.05 -16.82
C ARG A 204 25.87 -2.40 -16.61
N GLN A 205 24.87 -2.75 -17.43
CA GLN A 205 23.53 -2.21 -17.30
C GLN A 205 22.97 -2.39 -15.89
N ILE A 206 23.05 -3.60 -15.35
CA ILE A 206 22.57 -3.89 -14.00
C ILE A 206 23.25 -3.01 -12.95
N SER A 207 24.56 -2.76 -13.06
CA SER A 207 25.28 -1.97 -12.04
C SER A 207 24.87 -0.49 -12.02
N PHE A 208 24.43 0.08 -13.15
CA PHE A 208 24.10 1.50 -13.26
C PHE A 208 22.61 1.82 -13.39
N ILE A 209 21.70 0.84 -13.52
CA ILE A 209 20.26 1.14 -13.46
C ILE A 209 19.96 1.75 -12.08
N HIS A 210 19.37 2.96 -12.11
CA HIS A 210 19.13 3.84 -10.97
C HIS A 210 20.40 4.23 -10.19
N ASP A 211 20.59 5.53 -9.97
CA ASP A 211 21.81 6.04 -9.33
C ASP A 211 21.87 5.62 -7.85
N ASP A 212 20.79 5.82 -7.10
CA ASP A 212 20.68 5.47 -5.69
C ASP A 212 19.28 4.87 -5.38
N PRO A 213 19.11 3.55 -5.54
CA PRO A 213 17.86 2.89 -5.20
C PRO A 213 17.56 2.97 -3.70
N HIS A 214 18.59 2.97 -2.84
CA HIS A 214 18.40 3.07 -1.40
C HIS A 214 17.67 4.36 -1.04
N LEU A 215 18.12 5.50 -1.56
CA LEU A 215 17.50 6.80 -1.29
C LEU A 215 16.04 6.83 -1.77
N THR A 216 15.79 6.35 -2.98
CA THR A 216 14.48 6.38 -3.63
C THR A 216 13.46 5.51 -2.90
N TYR A 217 13.81 4.24 -2.61
CA TYR A 217 12.91 3.35 -1.89
C TYR A 217 12.68 3.77 -0.44
N ARG A 218 13.71 4.28 0.25
CA ARG A 218 13.55 4.84 1.60
C ARG A 218 12.53 5.97 1.59
N HIS A 219 12.59 6.87 0.61
CA HIS A 219 11.63 7.96 0.49
C HIS A 219 10.19 7.44 0.32
N TYR A 220 9.98 6.42 -0.52
CA TYR A 220 8.65 5.81 -0.67
C TYR A 220 8.13 5.21 0.65
N MET A 221 8.98 4.46 1.37
CA MET A 221 8.61 3.88 2.66
C MET A 221 8.30 4.96 3.71
N GLU A 222 9.06 6.04 3.78
CA GLU A 222 8.82 7.16 4.70
C GLU A 222 7.45 7.82 4.48
N LEU A 223 7.04 7.99 3.22
CA LEU A 223 5.72 8.53 2.88
C LEU A 223 4.59 7.58 3.31
N ILE A 224 4.78 6.27 3.18
CA ILE A 224 3.81 5.26 3.63
C ILE A 224 3.75 5.23 5.17
N ASP A 225 4.90 5.27 5.84
CA ASP A 225 5.02 5.29 7.31
C ASP A 225 4.33 6.51 7.93
N LYS A 226 4.43 7.67 7.26
CA LYS A 226 3.70 8.88 7.64
C LYS A 226 2.18 8.64 7.64
N THR A 227 1.64 8.03 6.59
CA THR A 227 0.20 7.74 6.49
C THR A 227 -0.24 6.71 7.52
N ILE A 228 0.53 5.65 7.74
CA ILE A 228 0.28 4.65 8.80
C ILE A 228 0.19 5.33 10.17
N THR A 229 1.17 6.20 10.48
CA THR A 229 1.21 6.96 11.74
C THR A 229 0.00 7.89 11.87
N PHE A 230 -0.49 8.47 10.76
CA PHE A 230 -1.67 9.32 10.77
C PHE A 230 -2.94 8.50 11.08
N ILE A 231 -3.10 7.33 10.46
CA ILE A 231 -4.22 6.42 10.78
C ILE A 231 -4.21 6.06 12.27
N ASP A 232 -3.04 5.72 12.82
CA ASP A 232 -2.91 5.36 14.23
C ASP A 232 -3.29 6.49 15.19
N LYS A 233 -2.96 7.74 14.87
CA LYS A 233 -3.30 8.89 15.74
C LYS A 233 -4.79 9.20 15.77
N GLU A 234 -5.51 8.92 14.69
CA GLU A 234 -6.92 9.32 14.53
C GLU A 234 -7.89 8.20 14.93
N TYR A 235 -7.48 6.92 14.82
CA TYR A 235 -8.39 5.78 14.92
C TYR A 235 -7.87 4.60 15.78
N ASN A 236 -6.78 4.77 16.52
CA ASN A 236 -6.31 3.86 17.59
C ASN A 236 -6.14 4.61 18.92
#